data_AF-A0A935BTL7-F1
#
_entry.id   AF-A0A935BTL7-F1
#
_cell.length_a   1.000
_cell.length_b   1.000
_cell.length_c   1.000
_cell.angle_alpha   90.00
_cell.angle_beta   90.00
_cell.angle_gamma   90.00
#
_symmetry.space_group_name_H-M   'P 1'
#
loop_
_entity.id
_entity.type
_entity.pdbx_description
1 polymer ?
#
loop_
_entity_poly.entity_id
_entity_poly.type
_entity_poly.pdbx_seq_one_letter_code
_entity_poly.pdbx_strand_id
1 'polypeptide(L)'
;MSAPQHCIGHIVTPYGDAAILVGRYPVGGAVAIQLVDDEDPSEPLATFSTNLVPYGAAVADDEFCVKTWAENEVLVAPMLATGLFEDTGRRVPSGYVLAPVWRIRDPANVPSARRSPGGCAGSDCTAAATAC
;
A
#
# COMPACT_ATOMS: atom_id res chain seq x y z
N MET A 1 -7.00 -5.82 14.38
CA MET A 1 -7.92 -4.94 13.64
C MET A 1 -7.26 -4.57 12.33
N SER A 2 -7.70 -5.16 11.21
CA SER A 2 -7.23 -4.77 9.87
C SER A 2 -7.52 -3.29 9.63
N ALA A 3 -6.61 -2.58 8.97
CA ALA A 3 -6.82 -1.20 8.58
C ALA A 3 -8.04 -1.11 7.62
N PRO A 4 -8.78 0.01 7.59
CA PRO A 4 -9.84 0.20 6.61
C PRO A 4 -9.26 0.05 5.20
N GLN A 5 -9.93 -0.76 4.39
CA GLN A 5 -9.64 -0.96 2.98
C GLN A 5 -10.78 -0.36 2.16
N HIS A 6 -10.47 0.16 0.97
CA HIS A 6 -11.48 0.62 0.01
C HIS A 6 -11.19 0.03 -1.38
N CYS A 7 -12.24 -0.21 -2.16
CA CYS A 7 -12.12 -0.71 -3.52
C CYS A 7 -11.74 0.43 -4.48
N ILE A 8 -10.79 0.18 -5.38
CA ILE A 8 -10.34 1.15 -6.39
C ILE A 8 -10.54 0.66 -7.83
N GLY A 9 -11.02 -0.57 -8.03
CA GLY A 9 -11.22 -1.15 -9.35
C GLY A 9 -11.44 -2.67 -9.29
N HIS A 10 -11.67 -3.25 -10.47
CA HIS A 10 -11.95 -4.67 -10.63
C HIS A 10 -11.08 -5.25 -11.75
N ILE A 11 -10.74 -6.54 -11.64
CA ILE A 11 -9.99 -7.28 -12.65
C ILE A 11 -10.55 -8.68 -12.82
N VAL A 12 -10.41 -9.23 -14.02
CA VAL A 12 -10.62 -10.66 -14.27
C VAL A 12 -9.32 -11.39 -13.99
N THR A 13 -9.37 -12.42 -13.14
CA THR A 13 -8.20 -13.24 -12.81
C THR A 13 -8.45 -14.71 -13.18
N PRO A 14 -7.41 -15.55 -13.24
CA PRO A 14 -7.60 -17.01 -13.38
C PRO A 14 -8.39 -17.65 -12.23
N TYR A 15 -8.59 -16.93 -11.13
CA TYR A 15 -9.30 -17.40 -9.93
C TYR A 15 -10.74 -16.90 -9.84
N GLY A 16 -11.18 -16.05 -10.78
CA GLY A 16 -12.47 -15.37 -10.74
C GLY A 16 -12.35 -13.86 -10.92
N ASP A 17 -13.49 -13.19 -10.95
CA ASP A 17 -13.57 -11.73 -10.95
C ASP A 17 -13.21 -11.22 -9.55
N ALA A 18 -12.36 -10.20 -9.49
CA ALA A 18 -11.79 -9.73 -8.26
C ALA A 18 -11.90 -8.21 -8.11
N ALA A 19 -12.30 -7.77 -6.92
CA ALA A 19 -12.20 -6.39 -6.48
C ALA A 19 -10.80 -6.09 -5.91
N ILE A 20 -10.22 -4.96 -6.31
CA ILE A 20 -8.92 -4.48 -5.83
C ILE A 20 -9.14 -3.61 -4.59
N LEU A 21 -8.80 -4.16 -3.43
CA LEU A 21 -8.85 -3.45 -2.16
C LEU A 21 -7.51 -2.84 -1.79
N VAL A 22 -7.54 -1.58 -1.39
CA VAL A 22 -6.36 -0.81 -0.96
C VAL A 22 -6.49 -0.35 0.48
N GLY A 23 -5.47 -0.66 1.27
CA GLY A 23 -5.32 -0.20 2.65
C GLY A 23 -3.85 -0.02 3.02
N ARG A 24 -3.53 -0.08 4.32
CA ARG A 24 -2.14 -0.05 4.81
C ARG A 24 -1.85 -1.21 5.73
N TYR A 25 -0.63 -1.73 5.65
CA TYR A 25 -0.15 -2.70 6.63
C TYR A 25 -0.11 -2.06 8.03
N PRO A 26 -0.63 -2.74 9.07
CA PRO A 26 -0.67 -2.18 10.42
C PRO A 26 0.71 -1.83 11.00
N VAL A 27 1.73 -2.62 10.63
CA VAL A 27 3.13 -2.42 11.00
C VAL A 27 3.87 -1.91 9.77
N GLY A 28 4.72 -0.89 9.91
CA GLY A 28 5.46 -0.30 8.79
C GLY A 28 4.65 0.68 7.92
N GLY A 29 3.32 0.50 7.82
CA GLY A 29 2.44 1.50 7.21
C GLY A 29 2.46 1.57 5.68
N ALA A 30 3.21 0.70 4.99
CA ALA A 30 3.18 0.59 3.54
C ALA A 30 1.78 0.26 3.02
N VAL A 31 1.52 0.66 1.77
CA VAL A 31 0.29 0.32 1.05
C VAL A 31 0.14 -1.21 0.96
N ALA A 32 -1.07 -1.68 1.23
CA ALA A 32 -1.48 -3.07 1.14
C ALA A 32 -2.51 -3.22 0.01
N ILE A 33 -2.26 -4.14 -0.91
CA ILE A 33 -3.13 -4.47 -2.03
C ILE A 33 -3.63 -5.90 -1.86
N GLN A 34 -4.95 -6.04 -1.77
CA GLN A 34 -5.63 -7.33 -1.63
C GLN A 34 -6.65 -7.48 -2.75
N LEU A 35 -6.75 -8.68 -3.29
CA LEU A 35 -7.79 -9.09 -4.21
C LEU A 35 -8.78 -9.95 -3.44
N VAL A 36 -10.05 -9.59 -3.51
CA VAL A 36 -11.17 -10.35 -2.94
C VAL A 36 -12.14 -10.69 -4.05
N ASP A 37 -12.96 -11.72 -3.82
CA ASP A 37 -14.04 -12.06 -4.73
C ASP A 37 -15.00 -10.86 -4.88
N ASP A 38 -15.46 -10.62 -6.11
CA ASP A 38 -16.34 -9.47 -6.42
C ASP A 38 -17.77 -9.66 -5.89
N GLU A 39 -18.25 -10.91 -5.81
CA GLU A 39 -19.57 -11.25 -5.28
C GLU A 39 -19.54 -11.40 -3.75
N ASP A 40 -18.45 -11.95 -3.20
CA ASP A 40 -18.23 -12.06 -1.75
C ASP A 40 -16.88 -11.44 -1.30
N PRO A 41 -16.87 -10.15 -0.90
CA PRO A 41 -15.66 -9.47 -0.44
C PRO A 41 -15.03 -10.06 0.84
N SER A 42 -15.71 -10.98 1.52
CA SER A 42 -15.15 -11.69 2.68
C SER A 42 -14.21 -12.83 2.27
N GLU A 43 -14.26 -13.26 1.01
CA GLU A 43 -13.41 -14.30 0.45
C GLU A 43 -12.15 -13.71 -0.21
N PRO A 44 -10.95 -13.87 0.39
CA PRO A 44 -9.73 -13.36 -0.19
C PRO A 44 -9.26 -14.26 -1.35
N LEU A 45 -9.03 -13.67 -2.52
CA LEU A 45 -8.47 -14.36 -3.68
C LEU A 45 -6.94 -14.32 -3.68
N ALA A 46 -6.34 -13.15 -3.43
CA ALA A 46 -4.89 -13.01 -3.40
C ALA A 46 -4.42 -11.82 -2.55
N THR A 47 -3.23 -11.93 -1.96
CA THR A 47 -2.52 -10.77 -1.41
C THR A 47 -1.44 -10.35 -2.39
N PHE A 48 -1.63 -9.22 -3.07
CA PHE A 48 -0.77 -8.80 -4.19
C PHE A 48 0.46 -7.99 -3.75
N SER A 49 0.40 -7.35 -2.58
CA SER A 49 1.55 -6.64 -1.99
C SER A 49 2.31 -7.51 -0.98
N THR A 50 3.53 -7.08 -0.64
CA THR A 50 4.30 -7.60 0.50
C THR A 50 4.87 -6.43 1.30
N ASN A 51 4.93 -6.57 2.63
CA ASN A 51 5.37 -5.49 3.51
C ASN A 51 6.85 -5.62 3.85
N LEU A 52 7.70 -4.88 3.15
CA LEU A 52 9.15 -4.90 3.38
C LEU A 52 9.66 -3.72 4.21
N VAL A 53 8.80 -2.76 4.55
CA VAL A 53 9.18 -1.57 5.34
C VAL A 53 9.75 -1.94 6.72
N PRO A 54 9.16 -2.88 7.49
CA PRO A 54 9.74 -3.31 8.77
C PRO A 54 11.14 -3.93 8.64
N TYR A 55 11.54 -4.31 7.43
CA TYR A 55 12.83 -4.92 7.12
C TYR A 55 13.79 -3.95 6.40
N GLY A 56 13.48 -2.65 6.40
CA GLY A 56 14.35 -1.59 5.88
C GLY A 56 14.09 -1.15 4.45
N ALA A 57 13.01 -1.62 3.81
CA ALA A 57 12.62 -1.09 2.50
C ALA A 57 12.12 0.35 2.60
N ALA A 58 12.64 1.22 1.73
CA ALA A 58 12.14 2.59 1.58
C ALA A 58 11.15 2.67 0.42
N VAL A 59 9.87 2.86 0.73
CA VAL A 59 8.79 3.12 -0.24
C VAL A 59 8.07 4.42 0.13
N ALA A 60 7.65 5.19 -0.88
CA ALA A 60 6.84 6.38 -0.68
C ALA A 60 5.40 6.04 -0.24
N ASP A 61 4.62 7.06 0.15
CA ASP A 61 3.26 6.88 0.67
C ASP A 61 2.27 6.31 -0.35
N ASP A 62 2.54 6.50 -1.64
CA ASP A 62 1.81 6.01 -2.82
C ASP A 62 2.47 4.76 -3.45
N GLU A 63 3.55 4.26 -2.85
CA GLU A 63 4.31 3.11 -3.33
C GLU A 63 4.14 1.87 -2.44
N PHE A 64 4.31 0.70 -3.05
CA PHE A 64 4.32 -0.59 -2.35
C PHE A 64 5.24 -1.60 -3.03
N CYS A 65 5.66 -2.61 -2.26
CA CYS A 65 6.37 -3.76 -2.81
C CYS A 65 5.36 -4.81 -3.30
N VAL A 66 5.50 -5.24 -4.55
CA VAL A 66 4.65 -6.24 -5.18
C VAL A 66 5.16 -7.64 -4.85
N LYS A 67 4.26 -8.53 -4.47
CA LYS A 67 4.52 -9.96 -4.26
C LYS A 67 4.40 -10.68 -5.61
N THR A 68 5.37 -10.52 -6.51
CA THR A 68 5.39 -11.19 -7.83
C THR A 68 5.95 -12.62 -7.77
N TRP A 69 5.59 -13.38 -6.74
CA TRP A 69 5.99 -14.78 -6.63
C TRP A 69 5.07 -15.65 -7.50
N ALA A 70 5.43 -16.92 -7.70
CA ALA A 70 4.76 -17.81 -8.67
C ALA A 70 3.21 -17.83 -8.55
N GLU A 71 2.67 -17.73 -7.34
CA GLU A 71 1.21 -17.62 -7.05
C GLU A 71 0.56 -16.41 -7.72
N ASN A 72 1.26 -15.27 -7.75
CA ASN A 72 0.71 -13.97 -8.15
C ASN A 72 1.25 -13.48 -9.49
N GLU A 73 2.18 -14.19 -10.13
CA GLU A 73 2.81 -13.75 -11.38
C GLU A 73 1.76 -13.53 -12.48
N VAL A 74 0.73 -14.40 -12.51
CA VAL A 74 -0.42 -14.29 -13.42
C VAL A 74 -1.26 -13.03 -13.24
N LEU A 75 -1.16 -12.38 -12.07
CA LEU A 75 -1.91 -11.16 -11.74
C LEU A 75 -1.19 -9.89 -12.19
N VAL A 76 0.10 -9.95 -12.54
CA VAL A 76 0.91 -8.78 -12.88
C VAL A 76 0.38 -8.06 -14.11
N ALA A 77 0.17 -8.79 -15.20
CA ALA A 77 -0.33 -8.24 -16.46
C ALA A 77 -1.73 -7.60 -16.32
N PRO A 78 -2.76 -8.28 -15.75
CA PRO A 78 -4.07 -7.67 -15.58
C PRO A 78 -4.04 -6.47 -14.63
N MET A 79 -3.25 -6.51 -13.55
CA MET A 79 -3.11 -5.36 -12.64
C MET A 79 -2.54 -4.13 -13.34
N LEU A 80 -1.50 -4.28 -14.18
CA LEU A 80 -0.96 -3.16 -14.96
C LEU A 80 -1.94 -2.66 -16.04
N ALA A 81 -2.69 -3.57 -16.66
CA ALA A 81 -3.67 -3.25 -17.70
C ALA A 81 -4.81 -2.35 -17.19
N THR A 82 -5.09 -2.33 -15.88
CA THR A 82 -6.06 -1.41 -15.28
C THR A 82 -5.70 0.07 -15.45
N GLY A 83 -4.41 0.38 -15.62
CA GLY A 83 -3.90 1.75 -15.58
C GLY A 83 -3.91 2.40 -14.18
N LEU A 84 -4.30 1.67 -13.13
CA LEU A 84 -4.30 2.17 -11.74
C LEU A 84 -2.88 2.24 -11.16
N PHE A 85 -1.98 1.40 -11.67
CA PHE A 85 -0.63 1.23 -11.15
C PHE A 85 0.45 1.58 -12.17
N GLU A 86 1.65 1.82 -11.66
CA GLU A 86 2.86 2.04 -12.45
C GLU A 86 4.01 1.22 -11.85
N ASP A 87 4.70 0.43 -12.68
CA ASP A 87 5.98 -0.15 -12.27
C ASP A 87 7.07 0.93 -12.33
N THR A 88 7.65 1.25 -11.17
CA THR A 88 8.68 2.29 -11.07
C THR A 88 10.06 1.86 -11.60
N GLY A 89 10.22 0.57 -11.93
CA GLY A 89 11.51 -0.04 -12.27
C GLY A 89 12.41 -0.33 -11.06
N ARG A 90 12.09 0.19 -9.88
CA ARG A 90 12.83 -0.11 -8.63
C ARG A 90 12.50 -1.51 -8.13
N ARG A 91 13.49 -2.15 -7.49
CA ARG A 91 13.38 -3.49 -6.92
C ARG A 91 13.94 -3.50 -5.50
N VAL A 92 13.27 -4.19 -4.58
CA VAL A 92 13.69 -4.35 -3.18
C VAL A 92 14.04 -5.82 -2.92
N PRO A 93 15.22 -6.12 -2.37
CA PRO A 93 15.58 -7.49 -1.97
C PRO A 93 14.65 -8.05 -0.89
N SER A 94 14.24 -9.31 -1.06
CA SER A 94 13.52 -10.09 -0.05
C SER A 94 14.01 -11.53 -0.11
N GLY A 95 14.97 -11.89 0.75
CA GLY A 95 15.63 -13.20 0.68
C GLY A 95 16.31 -13.43 -0.67
N TYR A 96 15.86 -14.44 -1.41
CA TYR A 96 16.39 -14.83 -2.72
C TYR A 96 15.65 -14.21 -3.91
N VAL A 97 14.68 -13.33 -3.67
CA VAL A 97 13.87 -12.70 -4.72
C VAL A 97 13.95 -11.18 -4.65
N LEU A 98 13.57 -10.53 -5.75
CA LEU A 98 13.46 -9.09 -5.87
C LEU A 98 11.98 -8.71 -6.00
N ALA A 99 11.46 -7.95 -5.04
CA ALA A 99 10.10 -7.43 -5.07
C ALA A 99 10.06 -6.12 -5.88
N PRO A 100 9.26 -6.02 -6.95
CA PRO A 100 8.99 -4.75 -7.63
C PRO A 100 8.42 -3.69 -6.71
N VAL A 101 8.82 -2.44 -6.92
CA VAL A 101 8.15 -1.29 -6.28
C VAL A 101 7.21 -0.67 -7.29
N TRP A 102 5.92 -0.69 -7.00
CA TRP A 102 4.90 -0.06 -7.83
C TRP A 102 4.31 1.15 -7.13
N ARG A 103 3.72 2.04 -7.93
CA ARG A 103 3.05 3.26 -7.50
C ARG A 103 1.57 3.23 -7.87
N ILE A 104 0.70 3.73 -6.99
CA ILE A 104 -0.70 4.06 -7.30
C ILE A 104 -0.72 5.40 -8.04
N ARG A 105 -1.28 5.44 -9.25
CA ARG A 105 -1.22 6.63 -10.10
C ARG A 105 -2.08 7.79 -9.62
N ASP A 106 -3.29 7.50 -9.18
CA ASP A 106 -4.23 8.51 -8.70
C ASP A 106 -4.08 8.71 -7.19
N PRO A 107 -3.69 9.91 -6.71
CA PRO A 107 -3.61 10.20 -5.28
C PRO A 107 -4.93 9.96 -4.51
N ALA A 108 -6.08 10.03 -5.18
CA ALA A 108 -7.38 9.76 -4.55
C ALA A 108 -7.53 8.30 -4.09
N ASN A 109 -6.79 7.38 -4.73
CA ASN A 109 -6.77 5.95 -4.42
C ASN A 109 -5.71 5.59 -3.36
N VAL A 110 -4.86 6.55 -2.96
CA VAL A 110 -3.83 6.33 -1.96
C VAL A 110 -4.47 6.36 -0.56
N PRO A 111 -4.36 5.27 0.21
CA PRO A 111 -4.98 5.20 1.53
C PRO A 111 -4.31 6.20 2.46
N SER A 112 -5.09 6.91 3.28
CA SER A 112 -4.53 7.89 4.21
C SER A 112 -3.49 7.25 5.15
N ALA A 113 -2.37 7.93 5.36
CA ALA A 113 -1.40 7.51 6.37
C ALA A 113 -2.08 7.56 7.74
N ARG A 114 -1.87 6.52 8.56
CA ARG A 114 -2.38 6.51 9.93
C ARG A 114 -1.68 7.67 10.66
N ARG A 115 -2.41 8.72 11.03
CA ARG A 115 -1.87 9.79 11.88
C ARG A 115 -1.42 9.14 13.19
N SER A 116 -0.13 9.20 13.50
CA SER A 116 0.34 8.89 14.86
C SER A 116 -0.31 9.89 15.82
N PRO A 117 -0.97 9.47 16.91
CA PRO A 117 -1.32 10.38 17.99
C PRO A 117 -0.03 10.68 18.75
N GLY A 118 0.72 11.67 18.30
CA GLY A 118 2.04 11.97 18.85
C GLY A 118 2.81 13.01 18.06
N GLY A 119 2.21 14.19 17.86
CA GLY A 119 2.95 15.40 17.48
C GLY A 119 2.76 16.39 18.62
N CYS A 120 3.81 16.59 19.43
CA CYS A 120 3.82 17.54 20.53
C CYS A 120 3.32 18.91 20.07
N ALA A 121 2.32 19.45 20.77
CA ALA A 121 1.96 20.86 20.68
C ALA A 121 3.21 21.68 20.99
N GLY A 122 3.60 22.54 20.06
CA GLY A 122 4.77 23.40 20.19
C GLY A 122 4.68 24.25 21.44
N SER A 123 5.79 24.28 22.18
CA SER A 123 6.05 25.22 23.27
C SER A 123 5.89 26.66 22.77
N ASP A 124 4.92 27.37 23.33
CA ASP A 124 4.96 28.83 23.40
C ASP A 124 6.09 29.23 24.37
N CYS A 125 7.29 29.42 23.82
CA CYS A 125 8.32 30.22 24.48
C CYS A 125 8.19 31.66 23.99
N THR A 126 7.26 32.42 24.56
CA THR A 126 7.32 33.89 24.49
C THR A 126 8.07 34.40 25.72
N ALA A 127 9.38 34.58 25.55
CA ALA A 127 10.18 35.43 26.42
C ALA A 127 10.33 36.80 25.75
N ALA A 128 9.73 37.83 26.34
CA ALA A 128 10.18 39.21 26.15
C ALA A 128 9.80 40.03 27.40
N ALA A 129 10.85 40.50 28.08
CA ALA A 129 10.83 41.43 29.19
C ALA A 129 10.40 42.85 28.76
N THR A 130 10.00 43.69 29.73
CA THR A 130 10.31 45.13 29.94
C THR A 130 9.32 45.65 31.01
N ALA A 131 9.68 45.74 32.30
CA ALA A 131 10.29 46.90 32.98
C ALA A 131 9.43 48.18 33.01
N CYS A 132 8.78 48.47 34.15
CA CYS A 132 8.99 49.64 35.03
C CYS A 132 7.86 49.73 36.07
#